data_AF-A0AAW0LWH7-F1
#
_entry.id   AF-A0AAW0LWH7-F1
#
_cell.length_a   1.000
_cell.length_b   1.000
_cell.length_c   1.000
_cell.angle_alpha   90.00
_cell.angle_beta   90.00
_cell.angle_gamma   90.00
#
_symmetry.space_group_name_H-M   'P 1'
#
loop_
_entity.id
_entity.type
_entity.pdbx_description
1 polymer ?
#
loop_
_entity_poly.entity_id
_entity_poly.type
_entity_poly.pdbx_seq_one_letter_code
_entity_poly.pdbx_strand_id
1 'polypeptide(L)'
;MPWLTLIEQQVKATKELKELLGILEEHGLGEKKFFGGNNIGLADLAFGWIACLLEITQEAAGIKVLEADSFPHLQAWIKNFNEIPAIKESLRDRNELLTYFKWQRELFVSSLLSRIINILNTTSIILCALSFSESISQDMLF
;
A
#
# COMPACT_ATOMS: atom_id res chain seq x y z
N MET A 1 -7.36 2.12 -18.99
CA MET A 1 -6.68 0.81 -18.83
C MET A 1 -6.52 0.49 -17.36
N PRO A 2 -6.65 -0.76 -16.92
CA PRO A 2 -6.60 -1.13 -15.51
C PRO A 2 -5.26 -0.87 -14.80
N TRP A 3 -4.16 -0.90 -15.54
CA TRP A 3 -2.85 -0.49 -15.02
C TRP A 3 -2.82 1.00 -14.62
N LEU A 4 -3.57 1.86 -15.32
CA LEU A 4 -3.74 3.26 -14.94
C LEU A 4 -4.51 3.37 -13.62
N THR A 5 -5.57 2.57 -13.41
CA THR A 5 -6.33 2.60 -12.16
C THR A 5 -5.53 2.13 -10.95
N LEU A 6 -4.62 1.16 -11.12
CA LEU A 6 -3.72 0.72 -10.04
C LEU A 6 -2.71 1.80 -9.68
N ILE A 7 -2.12 2.46 -10.69
CA ILE A 7 -1.19 3.58 -10.48
C ILE A 7 -1.91 4.76 -9.81
N GLU A 8 -3.10 5.13 -10.28
CA GLU A 8 -3.93 6.19 -9.70
C GLU A 8 -4.27 5.90 -8.23
N GLN A 9 -4.65 4.66 -7.91
CA GLN A 9 -4.90 4.23 -6.53
C GLN A 9 -3.64 4.30 -5.67
N GLN A 10 -2.49 3.86 -6.20
CA GLN A 10 -1.22 3.91 -5.48
C GLN A 10 -0.80 5.36 -5.21
N VAL A 11 -0.91 6.25 -6.20
CA VAL A 11 -0.61 7.69 -6.06
C VAL A 11 -1.53 8.33 -5.02
N LYS A 12 -2.84 8.05 -5.11
CA LYS A 12 -3.83 8.57 -4.14
C LYS A 12 -3.54 8.10 -2.72
N ALA A 13 -3.34 6.80 -2.51
CA ALA A 13 -3.04 6.23 -1.20
C ALA A 13 -1.71 6.76 -0.64
N THR A 14 -0.70 6.96 -1.49
CA THR A 14 0.59 7.55 -1.09
C THR A 14 0.39 8.99 -0.60
N LYS A 15 -0.45 9.77 -1.29
CA LYS A 15 -0.79 11.14 -0.88
C LYS A 15 -1.53 11.17 0.45
N GLU A 16 -2.59 10.36 0.61
CA GLU A 16 -3.38 10.28 1.84
C GLU A 16 -2.53 9.82 3.03
N LEU A 17 -1.63 8.86 2.83
CA LEU A 17 -0.68 8.44 3.86
C LEU A 17 0.27 9.59 4.23
N LYS A 18 0.80 10.33 3.25
CA LYS A 18 1.67 11.49 3.50
C LYS A 18 0.97 12.58 4.31
N GLU A 19 -0.31 12.83 4.03
CA GLU A 19 -1.16 13.76 4.81
C GLU A 19 -1.38 13.26 6.25
N LEU A 20 -1.70 11.98 6.43
CA LEU A 20 -1.87 11.38 7.76
C LEU A 20 -0.58 11.44 8.60
N LEU A 21 0.56 11.13 7.99
CA LEU A 21 1.86 11.24 8.67
C LEU A 21 2.18 12.70 9.03
N GLY A 22 1.77 13.67 8.20
CA GLY A 22 1.88 15.09 8.52
C GLY A 22 1.07 15.48 9.75
N ILE A 23 -0.14 14.95 9.90
CA ILE A 23 -0.95 15.17 11.11
C ILE A 23 -0.27 14.59 12.35
N LEU A 24 0.28 13.38 12.26
CA LEU A 24 0.99 12.75 13.37
C LEU A 24 2.26 13.52 13.76
N GLU A 25 3.02 14.00 12.78
CA GLU A 25 4.21 14.81 12.96
C GLU A 25 3.89 16.11 13.70
N GLU A 26 2.91 16.88 13.21
CA GLU A 26 2.60 18.22 13.71
C GLU A 26 1.81 18.19 15.02
N HIS A 27 0.79 17.33 15.12
CA HIS A 27 -0.18 17.36 16.22
C HIS A 27 0.00 16.22 17.22
N GLY A 28 0.63 15.12 16.81
CA GLY A 28 0.79 13.94 17.65
C GLY A 28 2.08 13.97 18.47
N LEU A 29 3.21 14.06 17.78
CA LEU A 29 4.54 13.96 18.37
C LEU A 29 5.06 15.32 18.81
N GLY A 30 5.13 16.31 17.91
CA GLY A 30 5.88 17.55 18.19
C GLY A 30 7.27 17.23 18.75
N GLU A 31 7.73 17.96 19.78
CA GLU A 31 9.05 17.70 20.40
C GLU A 31 9.09 16.47 21.34
N LYS A 32 8.02 15.68 21.44
CA LYS A 32 7.96 14.55 22.37
C LYS A 32 8.72 13.35 21.84
N LYS A 33 9.33 12.59 22.76
CA LYS A 33 10.00 11.32 22.44
C LYS A 33 9.01 10.23 22.00
N PHE A 34 7.84 10.21 22.63
CA PHE A 34 6.73 9.30 22.42
C PHE A 34 5.42 10.10 22.35
N PHE A 35 4.36 9.53 21.78
CA PHE A 35 3.03 10.14 21.87
C PHE A 35 2.60 10.35 23.34
N GLY A 36 3.01 9.43 24.22
CA GLY A 36 2.89 9.53 25.69
C GLY A 36 3.83 10.54 26.37
N GLY A 37 4.62 11.31 25.63
CA GLY A 37 5.61 12.25 26.16
C GLY A 37 6.98 11.61 26.35
N ASN A 38 7.44 11.50 27.60
CA ASN A 38 8.76 10.93 27.92
C ASN A 38 8.78 9.40 27.98
N ASN A 39 7.61 8.80 28.19
CA ASN A 39 7.42 7.35 28.30
C ASN A 39 6.39 6.89 27.25
N ILE A 40 6.41 5.59 26.94
CA ILE A 40 5.42 4.95 26.08
C ILE A 40 4.02 5.15 26.69
N GLY A 41 3.08 5.63 25.87
CA GLY A 41 1.66 5.72 26.19
C GLY A 41 0.82 4.78 25.33
N LEU A 42 -0.50 4.85 25.53
CA LEU A 42 -1.46 4.05 24.78
C LEU A 42 -1.38 4.30 23.26
N ALA A 43 -1.18 5.56 22.86
CA ALA A 43 -1.05 5.92 21.45
C ALA A 43 0.20 5.31 20.81
N ASP A 44 1.32 5.22 21.53
CA ASP A 44 2.53 4.56 21.04
C ASP A 44 2.30 3.08 20.75
N LEU A 45 1.56 2.39 21.63
CA LEU A 45 1.19 0.99 21.42
C LEU A 45 0.20 0.83 20.26
N ALA A 46 -0.78 1.72 20.14
CA ALA A 46 -1.78 1.70 19.07
C ALA A 46 -1.17 1.97 17.69
N PHE A 47 -0.18 2.86 17.61
CA PHE A 47 0.52 3.22 16.37
C PHE A 47 1.81 2.43 16.14
N GLY A 48 2.26 1.60 17.09
CA GLY A 48 3.55 0.92 17.03
C GLY A 48 3.76 0.07 15.77
N TRP A 49 2.69 -0.45 15.17
CA TRP A 49 2.76 -1.16 13.89
C TRP A 49 3.30 -0.28 12.74
N ILE A 50 3.06 1.05 12.79
CA ILE A 50 3.63 2.02 11.86
C ILE A 50 5.15 2.02 12.02
N ALA A 51 5.66 2.12 13.25
CA ALA A 51 7.10 2.10 13.50
C ALA A 51 7.77 0.80 13.05
N CYS A 52 7.09 -0.34 13.20
CA CYS A 52 7.66 -1.63 12.86
C CYS A 52 7.63 -1.93 11.35
N LEU A 53 6.60 -1.48 10.62
CA LEU A 53 6.29 -2.00 9.28
C LEU A 53 6.30 -0.95 8.15
N LEU A 54 6.28 0.34 8.47
CA LEU A 54 6.16 1.39 7.46
C LEU A 54 7.32 1.38 6.45
N GLU A 55 8.57 1.19 6.88
CA GLU A 55 9.71 1.11 5.96
C GLU A 55 9.62 -0.12 5.03
N ILE A 56 9.28 -1.28 5.59
CA ILE A 56 9.19 -2.55 4.86
C ILE A 56 8.08 -2.50 3.81
N THR A 57 6.92 -1.96 4.19
CA THR A 57 5.76 -1.83 3.29
C THR A 57 5.99 -0.84 2.17
N GLN A 58 6.69 0.28 2.43
CA GLN A 58 7.12 1.21 1.40
C GLN A 58 8.07 0.56 0.39
N GLU A 59 9.07 -0.18 0.90
CA GLU A 59 10.02 -0.91 0.05
C GLU A 59 9.32 -1.97 -0.80
N ALA A 60 8.43 -2.76 -0.20
CA ALA A 60 7.64 -3.76 -0.93
C ALA A 60 6.74 -3.12 -2.01
N ALA A 61 6.21 -1.93 -1.75
CA ALA A 61 5.37 -1.18 -2.68
C ALA A 61 6.15 -0.40 -3.74
N GLY A 62 7.46 -0.22 -3.57
CA GLY A 62 8.28 0.64 -4.43
C GLY A 62 7.92 2.12 -4.32
N ILE A 63 7.45 2.56 -3.15
CA ILE A 63 7.09 3.96 -2.89
C ILE A 63 8.00 4.54 -1.81
N LYS A 64 8.08 5.87 -1.74
CA LYS A 64 8.81 6.58 -0.69
C LYS A 64 7.95 7.69 -0.11
N VAL A 65 7.52 7.49 1.14
CA VAL A 65 6.73 8.46 1.92
C VAL A 65 7.60 9.12 2.97
N LEU A 66 8.44 8.35 3.66
CA LEU A 66 9.51 8.84 4.53
C LEU A 66 10.75 9.16 3.69
N GLU A 67 10.82 10.41 3.22
CA GLU A 67 12.04 10.99 2.66
C GLU A 67 12.99 11.39 3.80
N ALA A 68 14.30 11.46 3.51
CA ALA A 68 15.34 11.63 4.54
C ALA A 68 15.09 12.84 5.45
N ASP A 69 14.61 13.94 4.88
CA ASP A 69 14.38 15.21 5.58
C ASP A 69 12.91 15.44 5.95
N SER A 70 12.04 14.44 5.77
CA SER A 70 10.61 14.54 6.06
C SER A 70 10.24 13.93 7.41
N PHE A 71 9.29 14.52 8.12
CA PHE A 71 8.76 14.00 9.38
C PHE A 71 9.84 13.67 10.44
N PRO A 72 10.70 14.62 10.82
CA PRO A 72 11.81 14.37 11.75
C PRO A 72 11.36 13.81 13.12
N HIS A 73 10.24 14.26 13.66
CA HIS A 73 9.75 13.76 14.95
C HIS A 73 9.22 12.33 14.83
N LEU A 74 8.50 12.02 13.74
CA LEU A 74 8.05 10.67 13.43
C LEU A 74 9.25 9.72 13.23
N GLN A 75 10.27 10.11 12.48
CA GLN A 75 11.48 9.31 12.31
C GLN A 75 12.19 9.06 13.66
N ALA A 76 12.31 10.08 14.51
CA ALA A 76 12.87 9.94 15.85
C ALA A 76 12.02 8.99 16.72
N TRP A 77 10.70 9.12 16.66
CA TRP A 77 9.77 8.23 17.37
C TRP A 77 9.90 6.78 16.91
N ILE A 78 9.92 6.51 15.60
CA ILE A 78 10.11 5.16 15.03
C ILE A 78 11.40 4.53 15.57
N LYS A 79 12.51 5.28 15.53
CA LYS A 79 13.80 4.83 16.05
C LYS A 79 13.72 4.52 17.55
N ASN A 80 13.16 5.45 18.34
CA ASN A 80 13.03 5.27 19.78
C ASN A 80 12.14 4.08 20.15
N PHE A 81 11.05 3.87 19.41
CA PHE A 81 10.10 2.78 19.64
C PHE A 81 10.72 1.42 19.33
N ASN A 82 11.43 1.29 18.21
CA ASN A 82 12.06 0.03 17.81
C ASN A 82 13.28 -0.35 18.69
N GLU A 83 13.85 0.59 19.45
CA GLU A 83 14.91 0.32 20.43
C GLU A 83 14.39 -0.13 21.81
N ILE A 84 13.07 -0.16 22.02
CA ILE A 84 12.49 -0.73 23.24
C ILE A 84 12.77 -2.25 23.25
N PRO A 85 13.41 -2.83 24.29
CA PRO A 85 13.85 -4.22 24.28
C PRO A 85 12.74 -5.22 23.91
N ALA A 86 11.56 -5.11 24.53
CA ALA A 86 10.43 -5.99 24.24
C ALA A 86 9.92 -5.88 22.78
N ILE A 87 10.02 -4.69 22.17
CA ILE A 87 9.67 -4.51 20.75
C ILE A 87 10.77 -5.10 19.89
N LYS A 88 12.03 -4.71 20.13
CA LYS A 88 13.21 -5.15 19.39
C LYS A 88 13.33 -6.67 19.32
N GLU A 89 13.08 -7.35 20.44
CA GLU A 89 13.10 -8.82 20.54
C GLU A 89 11.91 -9.48 19.84
N SER A 90 10.78 -8.77 19.70
CA SER A 90 9.58 -9.25 19.01
C SER A 90 9.60 -9.03 17.49
N LEU A 91 10.48 -8.15 16.99
CA LEU A 91 10.59 -7.87 15.57
C LEU A 91 11.03 -9.14 14.83
N ARG A 92 10.17 -9.63 13.93
CA ARG A 92 10.53 -10.67 12.97
C ARG A 92 11.65 -10.20 12.07
N ASP A 93 12.39 -11.15 11.50
CA ASP A 93 13.44 -10.85 10.54
C ASP A 93 12.93 -9.93 9.42
N ARG A 94 13.70 -8.87 9.12
CA ARG A 94 13.30 -7.85 8.15
C ARG A 94 13.11 -8.45 6.77
N ASN A 95 13.95 -9.41 6.36
CA ASN A 95 13.88 -10.02 5.04
C ASN A 95 12.66 -10.94 4.91
N GLU A 96 12.31 -11.67 5.97
CA GLU A 96 11.08 -12.45 6.01
C GLU A 96 9.84 -11.55 5.85
N LEU A 97 9.77 -10.46 6.62
CA LEU A 97 8.67 -9.49 6.51
C LEU A 97 8.61 -8.85 5.12
N LEU A 98 9.74 -8.44 4.57
CA LEU A 98 9.81 -7.87 3.22
C LEU A 98 9.33 -8.87 2.16
N THR A 99 9.76 -10.12 2.26
CA THR A 99 9.32 -11.20 1.35
C THR A 99 7.81 -11.39 1.45
N TYR A 100 7.27 -11.44 2.66
CA TYR A 100 5.84 -11.55 2.91
C TYR A 100 5.06 -10.37 2.30
N PHE A 101 5.51 -9.12 2.49
CA PHE A 101 4.80 -7.95 1.95
C PHE A 101 4.92 -7.81 0.42
N LYS A 102 6.04 -8.24 -0.18
CA LYS A 102 6.15 -8.34 -1.64
C LYS A 102 5.16 -9.35 -2.20
N TRP A 103 5.07 -10.53 -1.59
CA TRP A 103 4.09 -11.56 -1.96
C TRP A 103 2.64 -11.07 -1.81
N GLN A 104 2.31 -10.40 -0.69
CA GLN A 104 0.98 -9.80 -0.48
C GLN A 104 0.63 -8.77 -1.58
N ARG A 105 1.60 -7.92 -1.96
CA ARG A 105 1.42 -6.98 -3.05
C ARG A 105 1.17 -7.69 -4.38
N GLU A 106 1.94 -8.72 -4.70
CA GLU A 106 1.77 -9.51 -5.92
C GLU A 106 0.39 -10.18 -5.98
N LEU A 107 -0.10 -10.73 -4.87
CA LEU A 107 -1.46 -11.27 -4.80
C LEU A 107 -2.53 -10.22 -5.06
N PHE A 108 -2.40 -9.04 -4.45
CA PHE A 108 -3.34 -7.93 -4.68
C PHE A 108 -3.35 -7.50 -6.15
N VAL A 109 -2.17 -7.36 -6.76
CA VAL A 109 -2.04 -7.01 -8.18
C VAL A 109 -2.59 -8.14 -9.06
N SER A 110 -2.28 -9.40 -8.76
CA SER A 110 -2.75 -10.57 -9.52
C SER A 110 -4.27 -10.71 -9.47
N SER A 111 -4.92 -10.42 -8.33
CA SER A 111 -6.39 -10.40 -8.22
C SER A 111 -7.01 -9.39 -9.18
N LEU A 112 -6.41 -8.19 -9.28
CA LEU A 112 -6.82 -7.20 -10.28
C LEU A 112 -6.61 -7.74 -11.70
N LEU A 113 -5.48 -8.40 -11.97
CA LEU A 113 -5.21 -9.03 -13.27
C LEU A 113 -6.21 -10.12 -13.63
N SER A 114 -6.61 -10.98 -12.71
CA SER A 114 -7.67 -11.97 -12.95
C SER A 114 -9.01 -11.31 -13.29
N ARG A 115 -9.37 -10.21 -12.63
CA ARG A 115 -10.59 -9.44 -12.98
C ARG A 115 -10.50 -8.87 -14.39
N ILE A 116 -9.32 -8.40 -14.80
CA ILE A 116 -9.07 -7.84 -16.13
C ILE A 116 -9.12 -8.91 -17.21
N ILE A 117 -8.43 -10.04 -16.99
CA ILE A 117 -8.42 -11.18 -17.91
C ILE A 117 -9.86 -11.67 -18.13
N ASN A 118 -10.67 -11.78 -17.08
CA ASN A 118 -12.08 -12.11 -17.21
C ASN A 118 -12.84 -11.06 -18.04
N ILE A 119 -12.66 -9.76 -17.78
CA ILE A 119 -13.31 -8.69 -18.56
C ILE A 119 -12.90 -8.75 -20.04
N LEU A 120 -11.61 -8.88 -20.34
CA LEU A 120 -11.07 -8.95 -21.71
C LEU A 120 -11.54 -10.20 -22.46
N ASN A 121 -11.65 -11.33 -21.76
CA ASN A 121 -12.19 -12.57 -22.31
C ASN A 121 -13.70 -12.44 -22.57
N THR A 122 -14.46 -11.83 -21.67
CA THR A 122 -15.89 -11.57 -21.88
C THR A 122 -16.14 -10.59 -23.03
N THR A 123 -15.36 -9.52 -23.15
CA THR A 123 -15.52 -8.55 -24.26
C THR A 123 -15.10 -9.15 -25.60
N SER A 124 -14.04 -9.96 -25.66
CA SER A 124 -13.66 -10.66 -26.91
C SER A 124 -14.72 -11.66 -27.36
N ILE A 125 -15.35 -12.40 -26.44
CA ILE A 125 -16.45 -13.32 -26.75
C ILE A 125 -17.67 -12.55 -27.28
N ILE A 126 -18.02 -11.41 -26.68
CA ILE A 126 -19.13 -10.56 -27.13
C ILE A 126 -18.83 -9.97 -28.52
N LEU A 127 -17.59 -9.52 -28.77
CA LEU A 127 -17.20 -9.00 -30.09
C LEU A 127 -17.30 -10.07 -31.18
N CYS A 128 -16.82 -11.30 -30.90
CA CYS A 128 -16.95 -12.42 -31.84
C CYS A 128 -18.42 -12.78 -32.10
N ALA A 129 -19.28 -12.76 -31.08
CA ALA A 129 -20.71 -13.03 -31.25
C ALA A 129 -21.42 -11.96 -32.09
N LEU A 130 -21.06 -10.68 -31.89
CA LEU A 130 -21.60 -9.57 -32.68
C LEU A 130 -21.15 -9.65 -34.14
N SER A 131 -19.86 -9.84 -34.40
CA SER A 131 -19.34 -10.00 -35.78
C SER A 131 -19.92 -11.22 -36.48
N PHE A 132 -20.19 -12.32 -35.76
CA PHE A 132 -20.85 -13.50 -36.31
C PHE A 132 -22.33 -13.24 -36.65
N SER A 133 -23.05 -12.51 -35.79
CA SER A 133 -24.43 -12.11 -36.05
C SER A 133 -24.57 -11.14 -37.22
N GLU A 134 -23.59 -10.25 -37.42
CA GLU A 134 -23.54 -9.34 -38.57
C GLU A 134 -23.23 -10.09 -39.87
N SER A 135 -22.30 -11.07 -39.85
CA SER A 135 -22.03 -11.94 -41.00
C SER A 135 -23.27 -12.72 -41.42
N ILE A 136 -23.97 -13.35 -40.47
CA ILE A 136 -25.22 -14.07 -40.74
C ILE A 136 -26.32 -13.14 -41.27
N SER A 137 -26.38 -11.90 -40.77
CA SER A 137 -27.37 -10.91 -41.24
C SER A 137 -27.09 -10.42 -42.66
N GLN A 138 -25.81 -10.32 -43.06
CA GLN A 138 -25.42 -9.99 -44.44
C GLN A 138 -25.67 -11.15 -45.41
N ASP A 139 -25.54 -12.40 -44.95
CA ASP A 139 -25.80 -13.59 -45.77
C ASP A 139 -27.30 -13.91 -45.94
N MET A 140 -28.18 -13.36 -45.09
CA MET A 140 -29.65 -13.56 -45.16
C MET A 140 -30.43 -12.39 -45.79
N LEU A 141 -29.78 -11.28 -46.15
CA LEU A 141 -30.40 -10.22 -46.94
C LEU A 141 -30.19 -10.50 -48.43
N PHE A 142 -31.20 -11.12 -49.05
CA PHE A 142 -31.51 -10.99 -50.48
C PHE A 142 -32.05 -9.59 -50.80
#